data_AF-A0A0F2SKT7-F1
#
_entry.id   AF-A0A0F2SKT7-F1
#
_cell.length_a   1.000
_cell.length_b   1.000
_cell.length_c   1.000
_cell.angle_alpha   90.00
_cell.angle_beta   90.00
_cell.angle_gamma   90.00
#
_symmetry.space_group_name_H-M   'P 1'
#
loop_
_entity.id
_entity.type
_entity.pdbx_description
1 polymer ?
#
loop_
_entity_poly.entity_id
_entity_poly.type
_entity_poly.pdbx_seq_one_letter_code
_entity_poly.pdbx_strand_id
1 'polypeptide(L)'
;MFGMDFGIDLGIDLGTASVLVYAKGKGIVLHEPSVIAIDRNNNKRIAVGEEARLMIGRTPGNIVAVRPMRDGVIADYQTTELMLKYFLEKAGAKRWPFYRTRVVVCIPSGVTEVEQRAVKQAAYQAGAKDVKVVEEPYAAALGAGLDISGPTGSMVVDIGGGTTDIAVLSLNGIVAKRSLRVGGDKFDEAISRYIRREHNLMIGERTAEEIKIAVGSAISEGRPCVDIDVRGRDLITGLPKTIKVNSRECYVALEESIDAIVAGVKEVLERTPPELSSDILDKGIIMTGGGSLMYGFDIRLARETGLPVSIAEDPISCVALGTGKLLNGKF
;
A
#
# COMPACT_ATOMS: atom_id res chain seq x y z
N MET A 1 23.01 38.82 5.77
CA MET A 1 21.54 38.72 5.83
C MET A 1 21.22 37.23 5.89
N PHE A 2 20.84 36.72 7.07
CA PHE A 2 20.56 35.29 7.26
C PHE A 2 19.30 34.93 6.48
N GLY A 3 19.45 34.20 5.37
CA GLY A 3 18.30 33.65 4.65
C GLY A 3 17.67 32.56 5.51
N MET A 4 16.51 32.85 6.11
CA MET A 4 15.64 31.79 6.59
C MET A 4 15.21 30.99 5.36
N ASP A 5 15.71 29.77 5.21
CA ASP A 5 15.18 28.82 4.23
C ASP A 5 13.72 28.54 4.60
N PHE A 6 12.80 29.23 3.94
CA PHE A 6 11.38 28.91 4.00
C PHE A 6 11.17 27.61 3.22
N GLY A 7 10.66 26.58 3.87
CA GLY A 7 10.50 25.27 3.24
C GLY A 7 9.54 24.37 3.98
N ILE A 8 9.30 23.20 3.40
CA ILE A 8 8.55 22.12 4.02
C ILE A 8 9.25 20.80 3.73
N ASP A 9 9.27 19.95 4.74
CA ASP A 9 9.78 18.59 4.65
C ASP A 9 8.58 17.65 4.64
N LEU A 10 8.48 16.83 3.59
CA LEU A 10 7.37 15.92 3.35
C LEU A 10 7.86 14.48 3.23
N GLY A 11 7.17 13.57 3.90
CA GLY A 11 7.33 12.13 3.78
C GLY A 11 6.13 11.60 3.00
N ILE A 12 6.38 10.82 1.96
CA ILE A 12 5.34 10.38 1.03
C ILE A 12 5.39 8.87 0.94
N ASP A 13 4.29 8.25 1.36
CA ASP A 13 3.94 6.91 0.95
C ASP A 13 3.14 7.03 -0.36
N LEU A 14 3.79 6.67 -1.48
CA LEU A 14 3.17 6.70 -2.81
C LEU A 14 2.57 5.32 -3.12
N GLY A 15 1.62 4.91 -2.30
CA GLY A 15 1.00 3.60 -2.40
C GLY A 15 0.16 3.40 -3.65
N THR A 16 -0.05 2.14 -4.02
CA THR A 16 -0.87 1.76 -5.18
C THR A 16 -2.36 2.08 -4.96
N ALA A 17 -2.84 1.98 -3.71
CA ALA A 17 -4.25 2.21 -3.35
C ALA A 17 -4.49 3.60 -2.77
N SER A 18 -3.58 4.08 -1.93
CA SER A 18 -3.67 5.37 -1.24
C SER A 18 -2.31 6.06 -1.21
N VAL A 19 -2.34 7.40 -1.18
CA VAL A 19 -1.19 8.25 -0.91
C VAL A 19 -1.36 8.85 0.48
N LEU A 20 -0.32 8.71 1.30
CA LEU A 20 -0.24 9.35 2.61
C LEU A 20 0.92 10.34 2.60
N VAL A 21 0.68 11.55 3.11
CA VAL A 21 1.72 12.58 3.23
C VAL A 21 1.88 12.99 4.69
N TYR A 22 3.09 12.77 5.20
CA TYR A 22 3.55 13.28 6.48
C TYR A 22 4.24 14.63 6.28
N ALA A 23 3.85 15.65 7.04
CA ALA A 23 4.57 16.92 7.10
C ALA A 23 5.31 17.06 8.43
N LYS A 24 6.60 17.39 8.36
CA LYS A 24 7.43 17.58 9.56
C LYS A 24 6.82 18.60 10.51
N GLY A 25 6.67 18.21 11.78
CA GLY A 25 6.05 19.03 12.82
C GLY A 25 4.51 19.07 12.80
N LYS A 26 3.86 18.41 11.83
CA LYS A 26 2.39 18.36 11.72
C LYS A 26 1.80 16.96 11.77
N GLY A 27 2.60 15.93 11.54
CA GLY A 27 2.09 14.56 11.41
C GLY A 27 1.58 14.28 9.99
N ILE A 28 0.65 13.34 9.88
CA ILE A 28 -0.02 13.02 8.61
C ILE A 28 -1.01 14.14 8.27
N VAL A 29 -0.79 14.80 7.14
CA VAL A 29 -1.60 15.93 6.66
C VAL A 29 -2.47 15.55 5.46
N LEU A 30 -2.27 14.37 4.89
CA LEU A 30 -3.00 13.87 3.75
C LEU A 30 -3.11 12.35 3.82
N HIS A 31 -4.31 11.84 3.57
CA HIS A 31 -4.60 10.42 3.34
C HIS A 31 -5.71 10.35 2.30
N GLU A 32 -5.35 10.05 1.05
CA GLU A 32 -6.27 10.09 -0.10
C GLU A 32 -6.05 8.86 -0.98
N PRO A 33 -7.08 8.36 -1.68
CA PRO A 33 -6.89 7.34 -2.72
C PRO A 33 -5.91 7.78 -3.81
N SER A 34 -5.11 6.84 -4.31
CA SER A 34 -4.19 7.05 -5.45
C SER A 34 -4.95 7.06 -6.78
N VAL A 35 -5.99 7.89 -6.89
CA VAL A 35 -6.90 7.96 -8.05
C VAL A 35 -6.94 9.37 -8.58
N ILE A 36 -6.95 9.50 -9.90
CA ILE A 36 -7.11 10.76 -10.61
C ILE A 36 -8.07 10.58 -11.79
N ALA A 37 -8.95 11.57 -11.96
CA ALA A 37 -9.85 11.68 -13.09
C ALA A 37 -9.34 12.74 -14.05
N ILE A 38 -9.20 12.39 -15.32
CA ILE A 38 -8.74 13.28 -16.40
C ILE A 38 -9.72 13.29 -17.58
N ASP A 39 -9.81 14.44 -18.24
CA ASP A 39 -10.47 14.56 -19.55
C ASP A 39 -9.52 14.03 -20.64
N ARG A 40 -9.95 13.00 -21.37
CA ARG A 40 -9.15 12.34 -22.41
C ARG A 40 -8.82 13.27 -23.59
N ASN A 41 -9.60 14.31 -23.81
CA ASN A 41 -9.42 15.18 -24.98
C ASN A 41 -8.28 16.18 -24.79
N ASN A 42 -8.01 16.61 -23.56
CA ASN A 42 -7.08 17.68 -23.27
C ASN A 42 -6.13 17.38 -22.08
N ASN A 43 -6.19 16.17 -21.51
CA ASN A 43 -5.43 15.72 -20.36
C ASN A 43 -5.54 16.63 -19.13
N LYS A 44 -6.62 17.40 -19.00
CA LYS A 44 -6.86 18.22 -17.80
C LYS A 44 -7.37 17.35 -16.67
N ARG A 45 -6.74 17.53 -15.51
CA ARG A 45 -7.20 17.00 -14.22
C ARG A 45 -8.60 17.54 -13.91
N ILE A 46 -9.54 16.62 -13.69
CA ILE A 46 -10.90 16.91 -13.24
C ILE A 46 -10.98 16.79 -11.72
N ALA A 47 -10.52 15.68 -11.17
CA ALA A 47 -10.54 15.39 -9.73
C ALA A 47 -9.35 14.50 -9.34
N VAL A 48 -8.95 14.52 -8.07
CA VAL A 48 -7.92 13.64 -7.48
C VAL A 48 -8.37 13.19 -6.10
N GLY A 49 -7.96 12.00 -5.69
CA GLY A 49 -8.28 11.45 -4.37
C GLY A 49 -9.70 10.89 -4.33
N GLU A 50 -10.39 11.14 -3.23
CA GLU A 50 -11.72 10.57 -2.97
C GLU A 50 -12.75 10.95 -4.04
N GLU A 51 -12.73 12.21 -4.51
CA GLU A 51 -13.61 12.67 -5.59
C GLU A 51 -13.41 11.86 -6.88
N ALA A 52 -12.16 11.55 -7.24
CA ALA A 52 -11.85 10.74 -8.41
C ALA A 52 -12.20 9.26 -8.20
N ARG A 53 -11.99 8.73 -6.98
CA ARG A 53 -12.36 7.35 -6.63
C ARG A 53 -13.86 7.10 -6.78
N LEU A 54 -14.69 8.09 -6.43
CA LEU A 54 -16.14 8.00 -6.60
C LEU A 54 -16.58 7.86 -8.07
N MET A 55 -15.72 8.28 -9.02
CA MET A 55 -16.00 8.23 -10.46
C MET A 55 -15.63 6.87 -11.10
N ILE A 56 -14.86 6.00 -10.44
CA ILE A 56 -14.44 4.71 -10.99
C ILE A 56 -15.66 3.88 -11.41
N GLY A 57 -15.67 3.44 -12.68
CA GLY A 57 -16.76 2.67 -13.27
C GLY A 57 -18.05 3.47 -13.55
N ARG A 58 -18.03 4.79 -13.36
CA ARG A 58 -19.19 5.69 -13.52
C ARG A 58 -18.93 6.87 -14.46
N THR A 59 -17.78 6.93 -15.11
CA THR A 59 -17.42 8.05 -15.98
C THR A 59 -18.11 8.00 -17.36
N PRO A 60 -18.47 9.14 -17.95
CA PRO A 60 -18.81 9.22 -19.37
C PRO A 60 -17.57 8.96 -20.25
N GLY A 61 -17.76 8.68 -21.54
CA GLY A 61 -16.68 8.19 -22.42
C GLY A 61 -15.46 9.11 -22.58
N ASN A 62 -15.60 10.42 -22.35
CA ASN A 62 -14.50 11.40 -22.44
C ASN A 62 -13.74 11.57 -21.11
N ILE A 63 -14.24 11.03 -20.00
CA ILE A 63 -13.57 11.11 -18.69
C ILE A 63 -13.05 9.72 -18.33
N VAL A 64 -11.82 9.68 -17.83
CA VAL A 64 -11.24 8.45 -17.30
C VAL A 64 -10.75 8.68 -15.88
N ALA A 65 -11.25 7.86 -14.95
CA ALA A 65 -10.75 7.77 -13.59
C ALA A 65 -9.81 6.55 -13.50
N VAL A 66 -8.55 6.78 -13.16
CA VAL A 66 -7.50 5.75 -13.15
C VAL A 66 -6.65 5.81 -11.89
N ARG A 67 -6.07 4.67 -11.54
CA ARG A 67 -4.96 4.55 -10.59
C ARG A 67 -3.66 4.56 -11.40
N PRO A 68 -2.82 5.60 -11.31
CA PRO A 68 -1.62 5.70 -12.14
C PRO A 68 -0.42 4.93 -11.56
N MET A 69 -0.55 4.48 -10.30
CA MET A 69 0.34 3.52 -9.65
C MET A 69 -0.25 2.11 -9.79
N ARG A 70 0.59 1.10 -10.07
CA ARG A 70 0.20 -0.32 -10.10
C ARG A 70 1.36 -1.19 -9.63
N ASP A 71 1.08 -2.21 -8.82
CA ASP A 71 2.10 -3.12 -8.27
C ASP A 71 3.31 -2.38 -7.66
N GLY A 72 3.06 -1.25 -6.98
CA GLY A 72 4.09 -0.42 -6.35
C GLY A 72 4.95 0.42 -7.32
N VAL A 73 4.62 0.45 -8.61
CA VAL A 73 5.38 1.19 -9.64
C VAL A 73 4.51 2.17 -10.41
N ILE A 74 5.15 3.14 -11.08
CA ILE A 74 4.47 4.12 -11.93
C ILE A 74 4.07 3.45 -13.23
N ALA A 75 2.76 3.25 -13.44
CA ALA A 75 2.22 2.73 -14.69
C ALA A 75 1.99 3.84 -15.73
N ASP A 76 1.62 5.04 -15.28
CA ASP A 76 1.46 6.23 -16.11
C ASP A 76 2.18 7.41 -15.48
N TYR A 77 3.30 7.82 -16.09
CA TYR A 77 4.15 8.89 -15.59
C TYR A 77 3.45 10.25 -15.59
N GLN A 78 2.79 10.64 -16.69
CA GLN A 78 2.16 11.96 -16.81
C GLN A 78 1.02 12.11 -15.81
N THR A 79 0.22 11.06 -15.68
CA THR A 79 -0.91 11.04 -14.75
C THR A 79 -0.43 11.00 -13.29
N THR A 80 0.66 10.27 -12.99
CA THR A 80 1.29 10.29 -11.65
C THR A 80 1.83 11.66 -11.29
N GLU A 81 2.50 12.35 -12.22
CA GLU A 81 3.01 13.71 -11.98
C GLU A 81 1.88 14.68 -11.61
N LEU A 82 0.77 14.66 -12.35
CA LEU A 82 -0.39 15.51 -12.08
C LEU A 82 -1.01 15.23 -10.70
N MET A 83 -1.11 13.95 -10.34
CA MET A 83 -1.62 13.50 -9.04
C MET A 83 -0.68 13.92 -7.90
N LEU A 84 0.62 13.63 -8.03
CA LEU A 84 1.61 13.95 -7.01
C LEU A 84 1.74 15.46 -6.81
N LYS A 85 1.70 16.24 -7.89
CA LYS A 85 1.66 17.71 -7.82
C LYS A 85 0.47 18.20 -6.99
N TYR A 86 -0.73 17.66 -7.23
CA TYR A 86 -1.91 18.00 -6.44
C TYR A 86 -1.72 17.68 -4.96
N PHE A 87 -1.20 16.49 -4.63
CA PHE A 87 -0.98 16.09 -3.24
C PHE A 87 0.09 16.92 -2.53
N LEU A 88 1.20 17.27 -3.21
CA LEU A 88 2.21 18.17 -2.66
C LEU A 88 1.63 19.57 -2.38
N GLU A 89 0.87 20.13 -3.31
CA GLU A 89 0.20 21.43 -3.14
C GLU A 89 -0.81 21.37 -1.98
N LYS A 90 -1.61 20.30 -1.88
CA LYS A 90 -2.58 20.08 -0.79
C LYS A 90 -1.88 19.90 0.57
N ALA A 91 -0.70 19.29 0.61
CA ALA A 91 0.13 19.17 1.81
C ALA A 91 0.85 20.48 2.21
N GLY A 92 0.74 21.54 1.40
CA GLY A 92 1.26 22.88 1.68
C GLY A 92 2.57 23.23 0.97
N ALA A 93 3.03 22.42 0.02
CA ALA A 93 4.17 22.77 -0.82
C ALA A 93 3.84 24.00 -1.70
N LYS A 94 4.79 24.93 -1.81
CA LYS A 94 4.65 26.14 -2.63
C LYS A 94 5.69 26.17 -3.74
N ARG A 95 5.29 26.61 -4.92
CA ARG A 95 6.17 26.80 -6.09
C ARG A 95 6.73 28.23 -6.14
N TRP A 96 7.50 28.62 -5.13
CA TRP A 96 8.20 29.92 -5.10
C TRP A 96 9.73 29.74 -5.20
N PRO A 97 10.47 30.66 -5.86
CA PRO A 97 11.91 30.52 -6.09
C PRO A 97 12.72 30.21 -4.83
N PHE A 98 12.33 30.78 -3.70
CA PHE A 98 13.00 30.63 -2.40
C PHE A 98 12.33 29.61 -1.46
N TYR A 99 11.23 28.97 -1.88
CA TYR A 99 10.56 27.95 -1.07
C TYR A 99 11.13 26.57 -1.37
N ARG A 100 11.62 25.84 -0.37
CA ARG A 100 12.29 24.55 -0.57
C ARG A 100 11.44 23.39 -0.05
N THR A 101 10.88 22.61 -0.96
CA THR A 101 10.15 21.38 -0.65
C THR A 101 11.13 20.20 -0.71
N ARG A 102 11.43 19.58 0.44
CA ARG A 102 12.24 18.36 0.52
C ARG A 102 11.32 17.16 0.71
N VAL A 103 11.56 16.09 -0.03
CA VAL A 103 10.69 14.92 -0.06
C VAL A 103 11.49 13.66 0.26
N VAL A 104 11.01 12.86 1.20
CA VAL A 104 11.33 11.43 1.31
C VAL A 104 10.17 10.67 0.69
N VAL A 105 10.42 9.84 -0.31
CA VAL A 105 9.40 9.01 -0.96
C VAL A 105 9.75 7.53 -0.84
N CYS A 106 8.76 6.71 -0.54
CA CYS A 106 8.91 5.27 -0.43
C CYS A 106 8.74 4.55 -1.77
N ILE A 107 9.46 3.43 -1.92
CA ILE A 107 9.34 2.49 -3.04
C ILE A 107 9.40 1.06 -2.51
N PRO A 108 8.73 0.10 -3.16
CA PRO A 108 8.89 -1.32 -2.83
C PRO A 108 10.35 -1.76 -2.93
N SER A 109 10.74 -2.74 -2.13
CA SER A 109 12.13 -3.25 -2.08
C SER A 109 12.57 -3.97 -3.35
N GLY A 110 11.63 -4.39 -4.20
CA GLY A 110 11.85 -5.13 -5.44
C GLY A 110 11.80 -4.30 -6.73
N VAL A 111 11.74 -2.97 -6.65
CA VAL A 111 11.72 -2.13 -7.86
C VAL A 111 13.08 -2.07 -8.55
N THR A 112 13.05 -1.90 -9.87
CA THR A 112 14.24 -1.68 -10.70
C THR A 112 14.78 -0.26 -10.55
N GLU A 113 16.05 -0.03 -10.93
CA GLU A 113 16.61 1.33 -10.96
C GLU A 113 15.81 2.28 -11.87
N VAL A 114 15.21 1.77 -12.94
CA VAL A 114 14.39 2.57 -13.86
C VAL A 114 13.11 3.04 -13.17
N GLU A 115 12.43 2.15 -12.46
CA GLU A 115 11.22 2.47 -11.69
C GLU A 115 11.54 3.44 -10.53
N GLN A 116 12.67 3.23 -9.82
CA GLN A 116 13.13 4.16 -8.79
C GLN A 116 13.42 5.57 -9.35
N ARG A 117 14.07 5.66 -10.52
CA ARG A 117 14.33 6.94 -11.18
C ARG A 117 13.04 7.62 -11.61
N ALA A 118 12.05 6.86 -12.09
CA ALA A 118 10.74 7.39 -12.47
C ALA A 118 10.03 8.06 -11.28
N VAL A 119 10.01 7.41 -10.11
CA VAL A 119 9.44 7.98 -8.88
C VAL A 119 10.15 9.27 -8.48
N LYS A 120 11.49 9.27 -8.53
CA LYS A 120 12.29 10.45 -8.20
C LYS A 120 12.01 11.61 -9.16
N GLN A 121 11.91 11.33 -10.46
CA GLN A 121 11.59 12.33 -11.48
C GLN A 121 10.18 12.89 -11.32
N ALA A 122 9.18 12.03 -11.05
CA ALA A 122 7.81 12.47 -10.80
C ALA A 122 7.76 13.44 -9.60
N ALA A 123 8.49 13.16 -8.52
CA ALA A 123 8.57 14.04 -7.35
C ALA A 123 9.23 15.39 -7.69
N TYR A 124 10.32 15.41 -8.46
CA TYR A 124 10.94 16.66 -8.91
C TYR A 124 9.98 17.48 -9.78
N GLN A 125 9.32 16.86 -10.77
CA GLN A 125 8.38 17.57 -11.64
C GLN A 125 7.15 18.08 -10.88
N ALA A 126 6.69 17.32 -9.88
CA ALA A 126 5.63 17.75 -8.97
C ALA A 126 6.00 19.00 -8.16
N GLY A 127 7.30 19.32 -8.02
CA GLY A 127 7.80 20.56 -7.41
C GLY A 127 8.72 20.36 -6.20
N ALA A 128 9.15 19.13 -5.92
CA ALA A 128 10.21 18.88 -4.95
C ALA A 128 11.55 19.46 -5.45
N LYS A 129 12.38 19.96 -4.53
CA LYS A 129 13.75 20.44 -4.83
C LYS A 129 14.81 19.43 -4.41
N ASP A 130 14.55 18.66 -3.36
CA ASP A 130 15.39 17.53 -2.95
C ASP A 130 14.50 16.31 -2.75
N VAL A 131 14.90 15.18 -3.34
CA VAL A 131 14.15 13.93 -3.25
C VAL A 131 15.09 12.82 -2.78
N LYS A 132 14.76 12.21 -1.65
CA LYS A 132 15.38 10.99 -1.14
C LYS A 132 14.39 9.85 -1.31
N VAL A 133 14.87 8.73 -1.83
CA VAL A 133 14.08 7.52 -1.98
C VAL A 133 14.49 6.53 -0.90
N VAL A 134 13.51 5.85 -0.30
CA VAL A 134 13.69 4.89 0.79
C VAL A 134 12.88 3.64 0.49
N GLU A 135 13.40 2.47 0.85
CA GLU A 135 12.65 1.23 0.71
C GLU A 135 11.48 1.19 1.71
N GLU A 136 10.29 0.82 1.23
CA GLU A 136 9.06 0.66 2.02
C GLU A 136 9.25 -0.17 3.29
N PRO A 137 9.82 -1.40 3.26
CA PRO A 137 9.93 -2.19 4.49
C PRO A 137 10.81 -1.51 5.55
N TYR A 138 11.78 -0.69 5.15
CA TYR A 138 12.58 0.10 6.08
C TYR A 138 11.76 1.21 6.74
N ALA A 139 10.97 1.94 5.96
CA ALA A 139 10.06 2.95 6.48
C ALA A 139 8.95 2.33 7.34
N ALA A 140 8.37 1.22 6.90
CA ALA A 140 7.35 0.47 7.64
C ALA A 140 7.86 0.04 9.02
N ALA A 141 9.06 -0.53 9.10
CA ALA A 141 9.66 -0.93 10.38
C ALA A 141 9.86 0.25 11.33
N LEU A 142 10.39 1.38 10.81
CA LEU A 142 10.51 2.61 11.60
C LEU A 142 9.15 3.14 12.06
N GLY A 143 8.15 3.13 11.19
CA GLY A 143 6.78 3.54 11.50
C GLY A 143 6.14 2.72 12.59
N ALA A 144 6.29 1.39 12.51
CA ALA A 144 5.79 0.43 13.49
C ALA A 144 6.52 0.48 14.84
N GLY A 145 7.59 1.28 14.97
CA GLY A 145 8.31 1.46 16.23
C GLY A 145 9.33 0.36 16.53
N LEU A 146 9.73 -0.41 15.52
CA LEU A 146 10.80 -1.40 15.68
C LEU A 146 12.15 -0.72 15.93
N ASP A 147 12.90 -1.24 16.91
CA ASP A 147 14.31 -0.89 17.07
C ASP A 147 15.16 -1.65 16.05
N ILE A 148 15.38 -1.01 14.91
CA ILE A 148 16.22 -1.52 13.83
C ILE A 148 17.67 -1.03 13.92
N SER A 149 18.01 -0.25 14.95
CA SER A 149 19.33 0.36 15.09
C SER A 149 20.34 -0.57 15.78
N GLY A 150 19.85 -1.45 16.65
CA GLY A 150 20.64 -2.47 17.33
C GLY A 150 21.06 -3.64 16.44
N PRO A 151 21.93 -4.53 16.95
CA PRO A 151 22.41 -5.69 16.21
C PRO A 151 21.35 -6.81 16.08
N THR A 152 20.26 -6.72 16.83
CA THR A 152 19.21 -7.75 16.85
C THR A 152 18.34 -7.69 15.60
N GLY A 153 17.97 -8.85 15.06
CA GLY A 153 17.02 -8.99 13.96
C GLY A 153 15.64 -8.47 14.33
N SER A 154 14.97 -7.82 13.37
CA SER A 154 13.54 -7.47 13.42
C SER A 154 12.90 -7.76 12.08
N MET A 155 11.79 -8.50 12.06
CA MET A 155 11.08 -8.85 10.83
C MET A 155 9.81 -8.01 10.66
N VAL A 156 9.62 -7.46 9.46
CA VAL A 156 8.42 -6.73 9.06
C VAL A 156 7.82 -7.34 7.80
N VAL A 157 6.48 -7.41 7.75
CA VAL A 157 5.69 -7.84 6.59
C VAL A 157 4.67 -6.76 6.29
N ASP A 158 4.95 -5.94 5.28
CA ASP A 158 4.09 -4.85 4.85
C ASP A 158 3.19 -5.29 3.69
N ILE A 159 1.88 -5.33 3.92
CA ILE A 159 0.90 -5.80 2.93
C ILE A 159 0.11 -4.60 2.41
N GLY A 160 0.57 -4.06 1.29
CA GLY A 160 -0.03 -2.90 0.64
C GLY A 160 -1.16 -3.24 -0.33
N GLY A 161 -1.51 -2.26 -1.16
CA GLY A 161 -2.49 -2.44 -2.25
C GLY A 161 -1.95 -3.30 -3.39
N GLY A 162 -0.77 -2.95 -3.94
CA GLY A 162 -0.20 -3.63 -5.10
C GLY A 162 0.86 -4.69 -4.76
N THR A 163 1.53 -4.54 -3.61
CA THR A 163 2.68 -5.37 -3.23
C THR A 163 2.60 -5.82 -1.78
N THR A 164 3.36 -6.88 -1.49
CA THR A 164 3.71 -7.28 -0.14
C THR A 164 5.23 -7.26 -0.03
N ASP A 165 5.75 -6.46 0.90
CA ASP A 165 7.17 -6.28 1.14
C ASP A 165 7.57 -6.89 2.48
N ILE A 166 8.49 -7.85 2.43
CA ILE A 166 8.93 -8.64 3.57
C ILE A 166 10.40 -8.35 3.78
N ALA A 167 10.81 -8.00 5.00
CA ALA A 167 12.21 -7.76 5.30
C ALA A 167 12.61 -8.14 6.72
N VAL A 168 13.88 -8.50 6.86
CA VAL A 168 14.59 -8.58 8.14
C VAL A 168 15.59 -7.43 8.21
N LEU A 169 15.54 -6.67 9.30
CA LEU A 169 16.37 -5.50 9.54
C LEU A 169 17.26 -5.67 10.76
N SER A 170 18.47 -5.11 10.69
CA SER A 170 19.44 -5.00 11.78
C SER A 170 20.46 -3.91 11.44
N LEU A 171 21.00 -3.20 12.43
CA LEU A 171 22.03 -2.16 12.26
C LEU A 171 21.67 -1.08 11.21
N ASN A 172 20.41 -0.66 11.18
CA ASN A 172 19.83 0.25 10.18
C ASN A 172 19.98 -0.22 8.72
N GLY A 173 20.18 -1.52 8.50
CA GLY A 173 20.26 -2.15 7.20
C GLY A 173 19.19 -3.21 7.02
N ILE A 174 18.79 -3.44 5.77
CA ILE A 174 17.99 -4.59 5.38
C ILE A 174 18.95 -5.75 5.11
N VAL A 175 18.78 -6.86 5.83
CA VAL A 175 19.65 -8.03 5.74
C VAL A 175 19.10 -9.06 4.76
N ALA A 176 17.80 -9.32 4.81
CA ALA A 176 17.09 -10.19 3.88
C ALA A 176 15.77 -9.52 3.50
N LYS A 177 15.35 -9.65 2.23
CA LYS A 177 14.11 -9.05 1.75
C LYS A 177 13.49 -9.79 0.58
N ARG A 178 12.19 -9.60 0.40
CA ARG A 178 11.40 -10.07 -0.73
C ARG A 178 10.24 -9.10 -0.96
N SER A 179 10.01 -8.73 -2.21
CA SER A 179 8.79 -8.02 -2.62
C SER A 179 7.99 -8.91 -3.57
N LEU A 180 6.70 -9.06 -3.28
CA LEU A 180 5.74 -9.83 -4.08
C LEU A 180 4.76 -8.85 -4.71
N ARG A 181 4.39 -9.07 -5.98
CA ARG A 181 3.28 -8.35 -6.64
C ARG A 181 1.92 -8.94 -6.27
N VAL A 182 1.70 -9.10 -4.98
CA VAL A 182 0.50 -9.64 -4.35
C VAL A 182 0.16 -8.72 -3.19
N GLY A 183 -1.07 -8.21 -3.16
CA GLY A 183 -1.58 -7.30 -2.13
C GLY A 183 -3.10 -7.16 -2.23
N GLY A 184 -3.63 -6.08 -1.67
CA GLY A 184 -5.07 -5.77 -1.69
C GLY A 184 -5.74 -5.86 -3.07
N ASP A 185 -5.07 -5.45 -4.14
CA ASP A 185 -5.60 -5.48 -5.50
C ASP A 185 -5.77 -6.92 -6.00
N LYS A 186 -4.83 -7.82 -5.66
CA LYS A 186 -4.94 -9.24 -5.99
C LYS A 186 -6.04 -9.94 -5.19
N PHE A 187 -6.27 -9.50 -3.95
CA PHE A 187 -7.39 -9.96 -3.16
C PHE A 187 -8.73 -9.59 -3.82
N ASP A 188 -8.87 -8.35 -4.29
CA ASP A 188 -10.07 -7.87 -4.99
C ASP A 188 -10.30 -8.59 -6.32
N GLU A 189 -9.23 -8.80 -7.10
CA GLU A 189 -9.26 -9.59 -8.34
C GLU A 189 -9.71 -11.05 -8.07
N ALA A 190 -9.19 -11.67 -7.00
CA ALA A 190 -9.50 -13.04 -6.64
C ALA A 190 -10.97 -13.19 -6.18
N ILE A 191 -11.46 -12.27 -5.35
CA ILE A 191 -12.87 -12.20 -4.94
C ILE A 191 -13.77 -12.01 -6.18
N SER A 192 -13.45 -11.07 -7.06
CA SER A 192 -14.22 -10.84 -8.30
C SER A 192 -14.28 -12.10 -9.17
N ARG A 193 -13.15 -12.80 -9.30
CA ARG A 193 -13.06 -14.04 -10.08
C ARG A 193 -13.90 -15.16 -9.45
N TYR A 194 -13.84 -15.30 -8.14
CA TYR A 194 -14.62 -16.28 -7.39
C TYR A 194 -16.13 -16.02 -7.57
N ILE A 195 -16.59 -14.79 -7.32
CA ILE A 195 -18.01 -14.42 -7.46
C ILE A 195 -18.50 -14.63 -8.90
N ARG A 196 -17.67 -14.31 -9.89
CA ARG A 196 -17.98 -14.57 -11.29
C ARG A 196 -18.20 -16.05 -11.58
N ARG A 197 -17.35 -16.93 -11.02
CA ARG A 197 -17.36 -18.37 -11.29
C ARG A 197 -18.48 -19.09 -10.52
N GLU A 198 -18.61 -18.83 -9.22
CA GLU A 198 -19.54 -19.56 -8.36
C GLU A 198 -20.98 -19.03 -8.46
N HIS A 199 -21.16 -17.72 -8.67
CA HIS A 199 -22.50 -17.09 -8.66
C HIS A 199 -23.00 -16.62 -10.02
N ASN A 200 -22.19 -16.78 -11.07
CA ASN A 200 -22.42 -16.20 -12.40
C ASN A 200 -22.70 -14.69 -12.34
N LEU A 201 -22.06 -13.97 -11.41
CA LEU A 201 -22.31 -12.56 -11.15
C LEU A 201 -21.05 -11.74 -11.47
N MET A 202 -21.20 -10.71 -12.29
CA MET A 202 -20.12 -9.74 -12.55
C MET A 202 -20.26 -8.55 -11.60
N ILE A 203 -19.18 -8.26 -10.87
CA ILE A 203 -19.06 -7.13 -9.95
C ILE A 203 -17.88 -6.23 -10.36
N GLY A 204 -17.90 -4.97 -9.91
CA GLY A 204 -16.81 -4.03 -10.12
C GLY A 204 -15.77 -4.08 -8.99
N GLU A 205 -14.61 -3.45 -9.23
CA GLU A 205 -13.47 -3.38 -8.27
C GLU A 205 -13.91 -2.89 -6.89
N ARG A 206 -14.67 -1.79 -6.82
CA ARG A 206 -15.19 -1.25 -5.55
C ARG A 206 -16.04 -2.24 -4.77
N THR A 207 -16.89 -2.99 -5.46
CA THR A 207 -17.74 -3.99 -4.82
C THR A 207 -16.92 -5.17 -4.33
N ALA A 208 -15.85 -5.55 -5.03
CA ALA A 208 -14.92 -6.57 -4.58
C ALA A 208 -14.18 -6.14 -3.30
N GLU A 209 -13.72 -4.88 -3.25
CA GLU A 209 -13.10 -4.30 -2.06
C GLU A 209 -14.09 -4.20 -0.87
N GLU A 210 -15.34 -3.83 -1.12
CA GLU A 210 -16.40 -3.82 -0.10
C GLU A 210 -16.62 -5.22 0.49
N ILE A 211 -16.62 -6.27 -0.35
CA ILE A 211 -16.68 -7.66 0.10
C ILE A 211 -15.44 -8.01 0.92
N LYS A 212 -14.24 -7.68 0.43
CA LYS A 212 -12.96 -7.91 1.12
C LYS A 212 -12.96 -7.35 2.53
N ILE A 213 -13.39 -6.10 2.69
CA ILE A 213 -13.43 -5.41 4.00
C ILE A 213 -14.50 -6.04 4.90
N ALA A 214 -15.70 -6.29 4.38
CA ALA A 214 -16.83 -6.76 5.16
C ALA A 214 -16.65 -8.21 5.66
N VAL A 215 -16.27 -9.12 4.77
CA VAL A 215 -16.29 -10.58 5.02
C VAL A 215 -14.96 -11.28 4.76
N GLY A 216 -13.91 -10.58 4.31
CA GLY A 216 -12.62 -11.19 4.02
C GLY A 216 -11.99 -11.91 5.22
N SER A 217 -11.44 -13.11 5.00
CA SER A 217 -10.79 -13.89 6.04
C SER A 217 -9.60 -14.67 5.49
N ALA A 218 -8.54 -14.76 6.29
CA ALA A 218 -7.33 -15.52 6.00
C ALA A 218 -7.28 -16.90 6.67
N ILE A 219 -8.34 -17.28 7.40
CA ILE A 219 -8.43 -18.55 8.12
C ILE A 219 -9.69 -19.32 7.71
N SER A 220 -9.61 -20.65 7.72
CA SER A 220 -10.67 -21.52 7.21
C SER A 220 -11.92 -21.51 8.08
N GLU A 221 -11.78 -21.16 9.36
CA GLU A 221 -12.88 -20.94 10.30
C GLU A 221 -13.77 -19.75 9.88
N GLY A 222 -13.23 -18.80 9.13
CA GLY A 222 -13.93 -17.59 8.69
C GLY A 222 -14.25 -16.62 9.84
N ARG A 223 -14.94 -15.52 9.49
CA ARG A 223 -15.51 -14.59 10.48
C ARG A 223 -16.85 -15.15 10.97
N PRO A 224 -17.08 -15.30 12.28
CA PRO A 224 -18.34 -15.86 12.78
C PRO A 224 -19.55 -15.00 12.39
N CYS A 225 -20.54 -15.63 11.73
CA CYS A 225 -21.85 -15.05 11.45
C CYS A 225 -21.84 -13.71 10.67
N VAL A 226 -20.92 -13.53 9.72
CA VAL A 226 -20.88 -12.34 8.86
C VAL A 226 -21.22 -12.69 7.41
N ASP A 227 -22.22 -12.01 6.87
CA ASP A 227 -22.55 -12.02 5.44
C ASP A 227 -22.78 -10.58 4.93
N ILE A 228 -22.71 -10.41 3.61
CA ILE A 228 -23.01 -9.15 2.92
C ILE A 228 -23.87 -9.41 1.68
N ASP A 229 -24.84 -8.54 1.43
CA ASP A 229 -25.60 -8.53 0.18
C ASP A 229 -24.80 -7.83 -0.92
N VAL A 230 -24.52 -8.56 -1.98
CA VAL A 230 -23.71 -8.10 -3.12
C VAL A 230 -24.58 -7.98 -4.34
N ARG A 231 -24.57 -6.79 -4.96
CA ARG A 231 -25.28 -6.54 -6.22
C ARG A 231 -24.31 -6.51 -7.39
N GLY A 232 -24.67 -7.19 -8.47
CA GLY A 232 -23.91 -7.19 -9.71
C GLY A 232 -24.79 -7.44 -10.93
N ARG A 233 -24.15 -7.64 -12.08
CA ARG A 233 -24.83 -8.04 -13.32
C ARG A 233 -24.76 -9.56 -13.46
N ASP A 234 -25.92 -10.21 -13.50
CA ASP A 234 -26.01 -11.64 -13.75
C ASP A 234 -25.56 -11.93 -15.19
N LEU A 235 -24.66 -12.91 -15.34
CA LEU A 235 -24.03 -13.20 -16.62
C LEU A 235 -24.89 -14.06 -17.54
N ILE A 236 -25.95 -14.66 -17.02
CA ILE A 236 -26.88 -15.48 -17.79
C ILE A 236 -27.97 -14.59 -18.38
N THR A 237 -28.56 -13.73 -17.55
CA THR A 237 -29.71 -12.89 -17.92
C THR A 237 -29.31 -11.48 -18.36
N GLY A 238 -28.12 -11.01 -17.98
CA GLY A 238 -27.68 -9.62 -18.19
C GLY A 238 -28.32 -8.61 -17.24
N LEU A 239 -29.20 -9.02 -16.33
CA LEU A 239 -29.95 -8.13 -15.43
C LEU A 239 -29.26 -7.99 -14.06
N PRO A 240 -29.56 -6.92 -13.31
CA PRO A 240 -29.10 -6.80 -11.93
C PRO A 240 -29.60 -7.95 -11.06
N LYS A 241 -28.70 -8.54 -10.27
CA LYS A 241 -28.98 -9.62 -9.31
C LYS A 241 -28.27 -9.34 -8.00
N THR A 242 -28.91 -9.73 -6.89
CA THR A 242 -28.33 -9.66 -5.55
C THR A 242 -28.07 -11.08 -5.05
N ILE A 243 -26.90 -11.31 -4.48
CA ILE A 243 -26.51 -12.56 -3.81
C ILE A 243 -26.04 -12.25 -2.40
N LYS A 244 -26.03 -13.25 -1.52
CA LYS A 244 -25.35 -13.18 -0.22
C LYS A 244 -23.96 -13.81 -0.35
N VAL A 245 -22.95 -13.14 0.18
CA VAL A 245 -21.56 -13.64 0.24
C VAL A 245 -21.13 -13.68 1.70
N ASN A 246 -20.56 -14.81 2.12
CA ASN A 246 -20.06 -14.99 3.49
C ASN A 246 -18.53 -15.09 3.55
N SER A 247 -17.97 -15.10 4.76
CA SER A 247 -16.52 -15.12 4.96
C SER A 247 -15.81 -16.39 4.48
N ARG A 248 -16.50 -17.54 4.44
CA ARG A 248 -15.90 -18.80 4.01
C ARG A 248 -15.64 -18.80 2.51
N GLU A 249 -16.56 -18.21 1.75
CA GLU A 249 -16.36 -17.98 0.31
C GLU A 249 -15.17 -17.06 0.06
N CYS A 250 -15.02 -16.00 0.85
CA CYS A 250 -13.86 -15.13 0.76
C CYS A 250 -12.55 -15.84 1.13
N TYR A 251 -12.53 -16.69 2.16
CA TYR A 251 -11.36 -17.51 2.48
C TYR A 251 -10.92 -18.34 1.27
N VAL A 252 -11.85 -19.07 0.64
CA VAL A 252 -11.56 -19.88 -0.56
C VAL A 252 -11.07 -19.02 -1.72
N ALA A 253 -11.65 -17.83 -1.92
CA ALA A 253 -11.23 -16.92 -2.97
C ALA A 253 -9.80 -16.40 -2.76
N LEU A 254 -9.38 -16.19 -1.50
CA LEU A 254 -8.11 -15.53 -1.16
C LEU A 254 -6.94 -16.50 -0.94
N GLU A 255 -7.20 -17.80 -0.81
CA GLU A 255 -6.23 -18.83 -0.44
C GLU A 255 -4.94 -18.76 -1.26
N GLU A 256 -5.03 -18.71 -2.60
CA GLU A 256 -3.87 -18.61 -3.50
C GLU A 256 -2.98 -17.40 -3.19
N SER A 257 -3.59 -16.24 -2.94
CA SER A 257 -2.85 -15.00 -2.71
C SER A 257 -2.22 -14.97 -1.33
N ILE A 258 -2.91 -15.50 -0.32
CA ILE A 258 -2.41 -15.59 1.06
C ILE A 258 -1.28 -16.61 1.14
N ASP A 259 -1.40 -17.76 0.50
CA ASP A 259 -0.36 -18.78 0.47
C ASP A 259 0.91 -18.27 -0.22
N ALA A 260 0.77 -17.45 -1.27
CA ALA A 260 1.92 -16.79 -1.90
C ALA A 260 2.66 -15.85 -0.91
N ILE A 261 1.94 -15.11 -0.08
CA ILE A 261 2.53 -14.24 0.95
C ILE A 261 3.21 -15.09 2.04
N VAL A 262 2.55 -16.14 2.53
CA VAL A 262 3.13 -17.07 3.52
C VAL A 262 4.42 -17.70 2.98
N ALA A 263 4.42 -18.14 1.72
CA ALA A 263 5.61 -18.70 1.07
C ALA A 263 6.74 -17.67 0.98
N GLY A 264 6.43 -16.40 0.64
CA GLY A 264 7.42 -15.32 0.64
C GLY A 264 8.02 -15.04 2.03
N VAL A 265 7.21 -15.14 3.09
CA VAL A 265 7.69 -14.97 4.46
C VAL A 265 8.66 -16.09 4.83
N LYS A 266 8.31 -17.35 4.51
CA LYS A 266 9.19 -18.52 4.70
C LYS A 266 10.50 -18.37 3.90
N GLU A 267 10.43 -17.91 2.65
CA GLU A 267 11.61 -17.66 1.79
C GLU A 267 12.59 -16.64 2.42
N VAL A 268 12.07 -15.57 3.06
CA VAL A 268 12.92 -14.58 3.73
C VAL A 268 13.54 -15.16 5.00
N LEU A 269 12.78 -15.92 5.79
CA LEU A 269 13.31 -16.60 6.98
C LEU A 269 14.44 -17.57 6.60
N GLU A 270 14.29 -18.36 5.53
CA GLU A 270 15.32 -19.29 5.04
C GLU A 270 16.63 -18.62 4.61
N ARG A 271 16.56 -17.37 4.13
CA ARG A 271 17.72 -16.57 3.73
C ARG A 271 18.31 -15.74 4.85
N THR A 272 17.65 -15.69 6.00
CA THR A 272 18.09 -14.88 7.14
C THR A 272 19.25 -15.58 7.85
N PRO A 273 20.34 -14.87 8.20
CA PRO A 273 21.43 -15.45 8.97
C PRO A 273 20.94 -16.14 10.26
N PRO A 274 21.56 -17.25 10.70
CA PRO A 274 21.12 -17.98 11.89
C PRO A 274 21.03 -17.12 13.14
N GLU A 275 21.97 -16.19 13.32
CA GLU A 275 22.03 -15.28 14.46
C GLU A 275 20.79 -14.39 14.54
N LEU A 276 20.36 -13.83 13.41
CA LEU A 276 19.17 -12.97 13.34
C LEU A 276 17.88 -13.79 13.35
N SER A 277 17.92 -15.03 12.87
CA SER A 277 16.77 -15.94 12.92
C SER A 277 16.40 -16.27 14.37
N SER A 278 17.41 -16.41 15.25
CA SER A 278 17.18 -16.56 16.70
C SER A 278 16.46 -15.34 17.29
N ASP A 279 16.84 -14.13 16.89
CA ASP A 279 16.16 -12.92 17.38
C ASP A 279 14.69 -12.86 16.92
N ILE A 280 14.41 -13.31 15.69
CA ILE A 280 13.05 -13.35 15.14
C ILE A 280 12.19 -14.41 15.82
N LEU A 281 12.78 -15.54 16.25
CA LEU A 281 12.07 -16.54 17.06
C LEU A 281 11.52 -15.94 18.36
N ASP A 282 12.29 -15.07 19.01
CA ASP A 282 11.90 -14.45 20.28
C ASP A 282 10.97 -13.25 20.07
N LYS A 283 11.25 -12.38 19.08
CA LYS A 283 10.52 -11.13 18.85
C LYS A 283 9.29 -11.29 17.96
N GLY A 284 9.28 -12.30 17.10
CA GLY A 284 8.24 -12.54 16.12
C GLY A 284 8.27 -11.61 14.90
N ILE A 285 7.14 -11.57 14.21
CA ILE A 285 6.88 -10.82 12.99
C ILE A 285 5.94 -9.64 13.30
N ILE A 286 6.28 -8.45 12.81
CA ILE A 286 5.35 -7.32 12.78
C ILE A 286 4.72 -7.18 11.40
N MET A 287 3.40 -7.16 11.34
CA MET A 287 2.64 -6.90 10.11
C MET A 287 2.22 -5.43 10.02
N THR A 288 2.38 -4.84 8.84
CA THR A 288 1.95 -3.48 8.51
C THR A 288 1.16 -3.46 7.19
N GLY A 289 0.68 -2.28 6.80
CA GLY A 289 -0.07 -2.08 5.56
C GLY A 289 -1.53 -2.46 5.68
N GLY A 290 -2.39 -1.87 4.85
CA GLY A 290 -3.85 -2.07 4.94
C GLY A 290 -4.29 -3.53 4.76
N GLY A 291 -3.52 -4.34 4.02
CA GLY A 291 -3.81 -5.76 3.83
C GLY A 291 -3.60 -6.61 5.08
N SER A 292 -2.81 -6.15 6.06
CA SER A 292 -2.63 -6.84 7.34
C SER A 292 -3.91 -6.87 8.19
N LEU A 293 -4.86 -5.97 7.93
CA LEU A 293 -6.16 -5.89 8.61
C LEU A 293 -7.14 -7.00 8.19
N MET A 294 -6.74 -7.86 7.25
CA MET A 294 -7.52 -9.05 6.90
C MET A 294 -7.69 -9.96 8.11
N TYR A 295 -8.94 -10.29 8.44
CA TYR A 295 -9.24 -11.07 9.63
C TYR A 295 -8.53 -12.43 9.64
N GLY A 296 -7.76 -12.65 10.71
CA GLY A 296 -7.02 -13.88 10.98
C GLY A 296 -5.73 -14.02 10.17
N PHE A 297 -5.24 -12.97 9.49
CA PHE A 297 -4.00 -13.08 8.72
C PHE A 297 -2.78 -13.27 9.63
N ASP A 298 -2.71 -12.54 10.73
CA ASP A 298 -1.76 -12.76 11.82
C ASP A 298 -1.80 -14.21 12.34
N ILE A 299 -3.00 -14.74 12.58
CA ILE A 299 -3.21 -16.13 13.05
C ILE A 299 -2.73 -17.13 12.00
N ARG A 300 -3.09 -16.94 10.73
CA ARG A 300 -2.66 -17.80 9.62
C ARG A 300 -1.14 -17.80 9.52
N LEU A 301 -0.51 -16.63 9.57
CA LEU A 301 0.93 -16.49 9.45
C LEU A 301 1.66 -17.09 10.65
N ALA A 302 1.13 -16.93 11.87
CA ALA A 302 1.69 -17.54 13.08
C ALA A 302 1.63 -19.08 13.02
N ARG A 303 0.49 -19.64 12.59
CA ARG A 303 0.33 -21.10 12.41
C ARG A 303 1.32 -21.67 11.38
N GLU A 304 1.53 -20.95 10.29
CA GLU A 304 2.36 -21.41 9.17
C GLU A 304 3.86 -21.25 9.41
N THR A 305 4.26 -20.24 10.18
CA THR A 305 5.68 -19.97 10.48
C THR A 305 6.12 -20.54 11.83
N GLY A 306 5.19 -20.79 12.76
CA GLY A 306 5.49 -21.14 14.14
C GLY A 306 6.02 -19.98 14.98
N LEU A 307 5.94 -18.74 14.46
CA LEU A 307 6.44 -17.53 15.11
C LEU A 307 5.31 -16.72 15.76
N PRO A 308 5.61 -15.94 16.81
CA PRO A 308 4.71 -14.87 17.23
C PRO A 308 4.48 -13.89 16.09
N VAL A 309 3.24 -13.47 15.87
CA VAL A 309 2.88 -12.47 14.86
C VAL A 309 2.00 -11.43 15.51
N SER A 310 2.28 -10.16 15.25
CA SER A 310 1.45 -9.05 15.70
C SER A 310 1.28 -8.02 14.60
N ILE A 311 0.16 -7.30 14.64
CA ILE A 311 -0.14 -6.21 13.70
C ILE A 311 0.27 -4.90 14.39
N ALA A 312 0.91 -4.00 13.66
CA ALA A 312 1.24 -2.67 14.16
C ALA A 312 -0.02 -1.90 14.58
N GLU A 313 0.12 -0.95 15.52
CA GLU A 313 -1.01 -0.19 16.07
C GLU A 313 -1.76 0.63 15.01
N ASP A 314 -1.01 1.30 14.13
CA ASP A 314 -1.54 1.99 12.95
C ASP A 314 -0.86 1.44 11.68
N PRO A 315 -1.31 0.26 11.18
CA PRO A 315 -0.61 -0.45 10.12
C PRO A 315 -0.68 0.30 8.79
N ILE A 316 -1.76 1.05 8.54
CA ILE A 316 -1.94 1.84 7.31
C ILE A 316 -0.94 2.99 7.26
N SER A 317 -0.68 3.64 8.39
CA SER A 317 0.17 4.82 8.42
C SER A 317 1.67 4.54 8.60
N CYS A 318 2.07 3.28 8.85
CA CYS A 318 3.45 2.92 9.20
C CYS A 318 4.49 3.51 8.23
N VAL A 319 4.31 3.34 6.92
CA VAL A 319 5.25 3.87 5.92
C VAL A 319 5.36 5.39 6.00
N ALA A 320 4.23 6.10 6.02
CA ALA A 320 4.21 7.57 6.13
C ALA A 320 4.83 8.07 7.45
N LEU A 321 4.57 7.40 8.58
CA LEU A 321 5.19 7.73 9.87
C LEU A 321 6.71 7.49 9.84
N GLY A 322 7.14 6.39 9.22
CA GLY A 322 8.56 6.05 9.04
C GLY A 322 9.31 7.08 8.20
N THR A 323 8.73 7.51 7.07
CA THR A 323 9.29 8.60 6.28
C THR A 323 9.39 9.89 7.10
N GLY A 324 8.37 10.20 7.90
CA GLY A 324 8.37 11.33 8.85
C GLY A 324 9.54 11.29 9.84
N LYS A 325 9.87 10.12 10.39
CA LYS A 325 11.05 9.93 11.26
C LYS A 325 12.35 10.20 10.52
N LEU A 326 12.45 9.86 9.23
CA LEU A 326 13.64 10.10 8.40
C LEU A 326 13.86 11.57 8.03
N LEU A 327 12.80 12.38 7.98
CA LEU A 327 12.90 13.84 7.78
C LEU A 327 13.55 14.56 8.96
N ASN A 328 13.57 13.94 10.14
CA ASN A 328 14.21 14.50 11.34
C ASN A 328 15.73 14.26 11.36
N GLY A 329 16.24 13.35 10.52
CA GLY A 329 17.67 13.11 10.32
C GLY A 329 18.32 14.09 9.35
N LYS A 330 19.63 13.95 9.13
CA LYS A 330 20.32 14.68 8.05
C LYS A 330 19.85 14.11 6.71
N PHE A 331 19.29 15.00 5.88
CA PHE A 331 18.95 14.74 4.48
C PHE A 331 20.20 14.48 3.66
#